data_AF-A0A645E6X1-F1
#
_entry.id   AF-A0A645E6X1-F1
#
_cell.length_a   1.000
_cell.length_b   1.000
_cell.length_c   1.000
_cell.angle_alpha   90.00
_cell.angle_beta   90.00
_cell.angle_gamma   90.00
#
_symmetry.space_group_name_H-M   'P 1'
#
loop_
_entity.id
_entity.type
_entity.pdbx_description
1 polymer ?
#
loop_
_entity_poly.entity_id
_entity_poly.type
_entity_poly.pdbx_seq_one_letter_code
_entity_poly.pdbx_strand_id
1 'polypeptide(L)'
;MVGYKNDKYLYFGRCAARMDDIANYIPARLAGIFMIAASFFLNYDYKAAAKIFMRDRYNHLSPNSAQTESVCAGALNIQLGGGHFYFGKFVPKDTIGDDIRPVKADDIKSINNLMYLTAIISLVIFALIKLATFMW
;
A
#
# COMPACT_ATOMS: atom_id res chain seq x y z
N MET A 1 10.78 6.43 15.23
CA MET A 1 11.05 5.66 14.00
C MET A 1 12.53 5.33 13.93
N VAL A 2 12.88 4.08 13.66
CA VAL A 2 14.27 3.66 13.41
C VAL A 2 14.71 4.21 12.05
N GLY A 3 15.91 4.80 11.94
CA GLY A 3 16.40 5.39 10.69
C GLY A 3 15.69 6.68 10.24
N TYR A 4 14.98 7.36 11.13
CA TYR A 4 14.32 8.64 10.81
C TYR A 4 15.37 9.70 10.41
N LYS A 5 15.08 10.49 9.36
CA LYS A 5 15.97 11.56 8.87
C LYS A 5 15.95 12.77 9.81
N ASN A 6 16.51 12.62 11.00
CA ASN A 6 16.89 13.75 11.86
C ASN A 6 18.34 13.59 12.32
N ASP A 7 18.95 14.69 12.78
CA ASP A 7 20.37 14.74 13.17
C ASP A 7 20.75 13.73 14.26
N LYS A 8 19.77 13.17 14.97
CA LYS A 8 19.95 12.24 16.10
C LYS A 8 19.82 10.75 15.72
N TYR A 9 19.07 10.40 14.67
CA TYR A 9 18.75 9.01 14.30
C TYR A 9 19.19 8.61 12.88
N LEU A 10 19.88 9.50 12.15
CA LEU A 10 20.34 9.26 10.77
C LEU A 10 21.21 8.00 10.63
N TYR A 11 22.03 7.70 11.64
CA TYR A 11 22.92 6.53 11.68
C TYR A 11 22.36 5.38 12.55
N PHE A 12 21.30 5.63 13.31
CA PHE A 12 20.71 4.64 14.20
C PHE A 12 19.66 3.82 13.45
N GLY A 13 20.05 2.64 12.96
CA GLY A 13 19.17 1.67 12.33
C GLY A 13 18.77 1.96 10.87
N ARG A 14 19.51 2.84 10.17
CA ARG A 14 19.36 3.05 8.72
C ARG A 14 19.62 1.78 7.90
N CYS A 15 20.56 0.94 8.33
CA CYS A 15 20.78 -0.37 7.70
C CYS A 15 19.57 -1.30 7.89
N ALA A 16 18.97 -1.30 9.08
CA ALA A 16 17.75 -2.08 9.35
C ALA A 16 16.56 -1.58 8.50
N ALA A 17 16.36 -0.27 8.40
CA ALA A 17 15.31 0.31 7.56
C ALA A 17 15.49 -0.04 6.06
N ARG A 18 16.73 0.00 5.56
CA ARG A 18 17.03 -0.41 4.18
C ARG A 18 16.84 -1.92 3.96
N MET A 19 17.21 -2.74 4.93
CA MET A 19 17.02 -4.19 4.86
C MET A 19 15.52 -4.54 4.86
N ASP A 20 14.72 -3.85 5.67
CA ASP A 20 13.26 -3.99 5.67
C ASP A 20 12.66 -3.61 4.31
N ASP A 21 13.08 -2.48 3.73
CA ASP A 21 12.63 -2.07 2.40
C ASP A 21 12.96 -3.13 1.32
N ILE A 22 14.13 -3.77 1.40
CA ILE A 22 14.52 -4.84 0.47
C ILE A 22 13.67 -6.10 0.68
N ALA A 23 13.51 -6.53 1.94
CA ALA A 23 12.74 -7.72 2.27
C ALA A 23 11.28 -7.60 1.83
N ASN A 24 10.70 -6.40 1.93
CA ASN A 24 9.33 -6.11 1.57
C ASN A 24 9.13 -5.73 0.09
N TYR A 25 10.19 -5.67 -0.72
CA TYR A 25 10.10 -5.24 -2.11
C TYR A 25 9.17 -6.14 -2.95
N ILE A 26 9.39 -7.47 -2.90
CA ILE A 26 8.54 -8.43 -3.61
C ILE A 26 7.17 -8.58 -2.92
N PRO A 27 7.09 -8.78 -1.59
CA PRO A 27 5.80 -8.88 -0.88
C PRO A 27 4.85 -7.72 -1.15
N ALA A 28 5.33 -6.47 -1.15
CA ALA A 28 4.49 -5.29 -1.35
C ALA A 28 3.82 -5.26 -2.75
N ARG A 29 4.53 -5.69 -3.79
CA ARG A 29 4.00 -5.76 -5.16
C ARG A 29 2.96 -6.86 -5.30
N LEU A 30 3.22 -8.03 -4.73
CA LEU A 30 2.26 -9.12 -4.69
C LEU A 30 1.01 -8.73 -3.90
N ALA A 31 1.17 -8.05 -2.77
CA ALA A 31 0.07 -7.51 -1.98
C ALA A 31 -0.80 -6.55 -2.80
N GLY A 32 -0.21 -5.63 -3.56
CA GLY A 32 -0.95 -4.76 -4.49
C GLY A 32 -1.79 -5.54 -5.51
N ILE A 33 -1.21 -6.58 -6.13
CA ILE A 33 -1.92 -7.44 -7.09
C ILE A 33 -3.09 -8.18 -6.43
N PHE A 34 -2.87 -8.80 -5.27
CA PHE A 34 -3.94 -9.49 -4.53
C PHE A 34 -5.01 -8.52 -4.04
N MET A 35 -4.65 -7.29 -3.71
CA MET A 35 -5.57 -6.25 -3.27
C MET A 35 -6.45 -5.72 -4.41
N ILE A 36 -5.93 -5.68 -5.65
CA ILE A 36 -6.77 -5.44 -6.84
C ILE A 36 -7.80 -6.56 -6.99
N ALA A 37 -7.41 -7.82 -6.85
CA ALA A 37 -8.36 -8.94 -6.89
C ALA A 37 -9.40 -8.84 -5.75
N ALA A 38 -8.97 -8.52 -4.53
CA ALA A 38 -9.87 -8.33 -3.40
C ALA A 38 -10.89 -7.20 -3.65
N SER A 39 -10.47 -6.10 -4.27
CA SER A 39 -11.37 -4.99 -4.61
C SER A 39 -12.48 -5.42 -5.58
N PHE A 40 -12.20 -6.34 -6.51
CA PHE A 40 -13.20 -6.92 -7.39
C PHE A 40 -14.23 -7.75 -6.62
N PHE A 41 -13.78 -8.64 -5.72
CA PHE A 41 -14.67 -9.48 -4.92
C PHE A 41 -15.52 -8.71 -3.90
N LEU A 42 -15.04 -7.56 -3.42
CA LEU A 42 -15.79 -6.66 -2.53
C LEU A 42 -16.72 -5.70 -3.27
N ASN A 43 -16.77 -5.77 -4.60
CA ASN A 43 -17.54 -4.84 -5.44
C ASN A 43 -17.16 -3.37 -5.23
N TYR A 44 -15.85 -3.12 -5.01
CA TYR A 44 -15.25 -1.79 -5.06
C TYR A 44 -14.81 -1.45 -6.49
N ASP A 45 -14.28 -0.24 -6.72
CA ASP A 45 -13.84 0.17 -8.06
C ASP A 45 -12.47 -0.44 -8.42
N TYR A 46 -12.47 -1.73 -8.75
CA TYR A 46 -11.26 -2.48 -9.09
C TYR A 46 -10.55 -1.95 -10.35
N LYS A 47 -11.29 -1.29 -11.27
CA LYS A 47 -10.72 -0.67 -12.47
C LYS A 47 -9.93 0.57 -12.09
N ALA A 48 -10.50 1.44 -11.25
CA ALA A 48 -9.78 2.56 -10.66
C ALA A 48 -8.60 2.06 -9.81
N ALA A 49 -8.79 1.02 -9.00
CA ALA A 49 -7.72 0.41 -8.21
C ALA A 49 -6.51 -0.01 -9.07
N ALA A 50 -6.75 -0.71 -10.18
CA ALA A 50 -5.69 -1.11 -11.11
C ALA A 50 -5.05 0.10 -11.83
N LYS A 51 -5.86 1.08 -12.26
CA LYS A 51 -5.38 2.30 -12.92
C LYS A 51 -4.48 3.13 -11.99
N ILE A 52 -4.94 3.39 -10.77
CA ILE A 52 -4.20 4.18 -9.78
C ILE A 52 -2.97 3.41 -9.30
N PHE A 53 -3.05 2.08 -9.11
CA PHE A 53 -1.86 1.27 -8.86
C PHE A 53 -0.80 1.42 -9.93
N MET A 54 -1.19 1.41 -11.20
CA MET A 54 -0.21 1.57 -12.28
C MET A 54 0.40 2.97 -12.32
N ARG A 55 -0.38 4.00 -11.99
CA ARG A 55 0.02 5.41 -12.04
C ARG A 55 0.85 5.84 -10.82
N ASP A 56 0.41 5.49 -9.62
CA ASP A 56 0.84 6.13 -8.36
C ASP A 56 1.59 5.19 -7.40
N ARG A 57 1.85 3.92 -7.76
CA ARG A 57 2.56 2.96 -6.88
C ARG A 57 3.99 3.35 -6.46
N TYR A 58 4.50 4.48 -6.94
CA TYR A 58 5.81 5.03 -6.57
C TYR A 58 5.73 6.43 -5.93
N ASN A 59 4.53 6.95 -5.68
CA ASN A 59 4.30 8.28 -5.09
C ASN A 59 4.44 8.25 -3.55
N HIS A 60 5.49 7.60 -3.05
CA HIS A 60 5.83 7.57 -1.64
C HIS A 60 7.35 7.44 -1.45
N LEU A 61 7.86 7.94 -0.32
CA LEU A 61 9.31 7.90 -0.03
C LEU A 61 9.84 6.47 0.14
N SER A 62 9.01 5.57 0.69
CA SER A 62 9.29 4.13 0.71
C SER A 62 8.84 3.50 -0.61
N PRO A 63 9.69 2.66 -1.24
CA PRO A 63 9.36 1.96 -2.50
C PRO A 63 8.23 0.93 -2.35
N ASN A 64 7.79 0.66 -1.11
CA ASN A 64 6.85 -0.40 -0.77
C ASN A 64 5.47 0.13 -0.37
N SER A 65 5.39 1.22 0.39
CA SER A 65 4.12 1.71 0.95
C SER A 65 3.08 2.05 -0.13
N ALA A 66 3.49 2.76 -1.18
CA ALA A 66 2.58 3.19 -2.23
C ALA A 66 1.95 2.02 -3.01
N GLN A 67 2.51 0.80 -2.95
CA GLN A 67 1.98 -0.35 -3.69
C GLN A 67 0.54 -0.67 -3.27
N THR A 68 0.23 -0.71 -1.97
CA THR A 68 -1.13 -1.00 -1.48
C THR A 68 -1.95 0.26 -1.27
N GLU A 69 -1.31 1.39 -0.93
CA GLU A 69 -2.00 2.69 -0.79
C GLU A 69 -2.64 3.13 -2.11
N SER A 70 -1.96 2.92 -3.24
CA SER A 70 -2.51 3.26 -4.57
C SER A 70 -3.72 2.41 -4.95
N VAL A 71 -3.70 1.11 -4.63
CA VAL A 71 -4.86 0.22 -4.83
C VAL A 71 -6.02 0.66 -3.95
N CYS A 72 -5.76 0.97 -2.68
CA CYS A 72 -6.75 1.47 -1.73
C CYS A 72 -7.43 2.76 -2.21
N ALA A 73 -6.62 3.74 -2.60
CA ALA A 73 -7.06 5.03 -3.10
C ALA A 73 -7.98 4.88 -4.33
N GLY A 74 -7.56 4.07 -5.30
CA GLY A 74 -8.38 3.78 -6.47
C GLY A 74 -9.65 2.98 -6.15
N ALA A 75 -9.56 1.93 -5.35
CA ALA A 75 -10.72 1.07 -5.02
C ALA A 75 -11.84 1.84 -4.32
N LEU A 76 -11.48 2.79 -3.44
CA LEU A 76 -12.44 3.57 -2.65
C LEU A 76 -12.73 4.95 -3.23
N ASN A 77 -12.11 5.30 -4.37
CA ASN A 77 -12.22 6.61 -5.02
C ASN A 77 -11.90 7.77 -4.06
N ILE A 78 -10.78 7.65 -3.34
CA ILE A 78 -10.27 8.67 -2.41
C ILE A 78 -8.84 9.06 -2.78
N GLN A 79 -8.41 10.23 -2.28
CA GLN A 79 -7.02 10.65 -2.36
C GLN A 79 -6.32 10.46 -1.02
N LEU A 80 -5.12 9.88 -1.07
CA LEU A 80 -4.23 9.65 0.06
C LEU A 80 -2.92 10.43 -0.11
N GLY A 81 -2.16 10.54 0.98
CA GLY A 81 -0.88 11.25 0.97
C GLY A 81 -1.07 12.77 0.92
N GLY A 82 -0.25 13.44 0.12
CA GLY A 82 -0.25 14.90 0.03
C GLY A 82 0.64 15.60 1.05
N GLY A 83 0.93 16.87 0.76
CA GLY A 83 1.80 17.70 1.58
C GLY A 83 1.23 17.95 2.98
N HIS A 84 2.11 18.09 3.96
CA HIS A 84 1.75 18.35 5.35
C HIS A 84 2.64 19.43 5.94
N PHE A 85 2.16 20.11 6.98
CA PHE A 85 2.95 21.07 7.72
C PHE A 85 3.77 20.36 8.79
N TYR A 86 5.08 20.60 8.77
CA TYR A 86 6.01 20.12 9.78
C TYR A 86 6.79 21.30 10.34
N PHE A 87 6.67 21.54 11.66
CA PHE A 87 7.27 22.71 12.33
C PHE A 87 6.98 24.05 11.63
N GLY A 88 5.75 24.25 11.13
CA GLY A 88 5.34 25.46 10.43
C GLY A 88 5.81 25.58 8.97
N LYS A 89 6.59 24.61 8.45
CA LYS A 89 6.99 24.55 7.04
C LYS A 89 6.13 23.54 6.28
N PHE A 90 5.62 23.94 5.12
CA PHE A 90 4.92 23.04 4.22
C PHE A 90 5.94 22.09 3.56
N VAL A 91 5.73 20.79 3.73
CA VAL A 91 6.53 19.75 3.09
C VAL A 91 5.69 19.16 1.96
N PRO A 92 5.99 19.49 0.68
CA PRO A 92 5.27 18.91 -0.44
C PRO A 92 5.52 17.40 -0.49
N LYS A 93 4.46 16.64 -0.74
CA LYS A 93 4.50 15.22 -1.04
C LYS A 93 3.50 14.94 -2.14
N ASP A 94 3.85 13.97 -2.98
CA ASP A 94 2.94 13.48 -4.01
C ASP A 94 1.67 12.92 -3.37
N THR A 95 0.56 13.11 -4.07
CA THR A 95 -0.72 12.50 -3.74
C THR A 95 -0.83 11.13 -4.40
N ILE A 96 -1.67 10.27 -3.83
CA ILE A 96 -1.99 8.94 -4.34
C ILE A 96 -3.50 8.89 -4.58
N GLY A 97 -3.91 8.61 -5.82
CA GLY A 97 -5.32 8.66 -6.22
C GLY A 97 -5.80 10.05 -6.63
N ASP A 98 -7.08 10.11 -6.97
CA ASP A 98 -7.76 11.31 -7.47
C ASP A 98 -8.69 11.88 -6.40
N ASP A 99 -8.81 13.21 -6.33
CA ASP A 99 -9.72 13.90 -5.39
C ASP A 99 -11.17 13.86 -5.88
N ILE A 100 -11.74 12.65 -5.89
CA ILE A 100 -13.10 12.38 -6.36
C ILE A 100 -14.13 12.67 -5.25
N ARG A 101 -13.77 12.34 -4.01
CA ARG A 101 -14.58 12.62 -2.81
C ARG A 101 -13.72 12.71 -1.55
N PRO A 102 -14.19 13.41 -0.50
CA PRO A 102 -13.49 13.43 0.77
C PRO A 102 -13.46 12.05 1.44
N VAL A 103 -12.38 11.82 2.21
CA VAL A 103 -12.22 10.66 3.10
C VAL A 103 -13.22 10.75 4.25
N LYS A 104 -13.81 9.62 4.62
CA LYS A 104 -14.80 9.50 5.70
C LYS A 104 -14.39 8.41 6.68
N ALA A 105 -14.88 8.50 7.93
CA ALA A 105 -14.58 7.49 8.95
C ALA A 105 -15.01 6.06 8.54
N ASP A 106 -16.09 5.92 7.79
CA ASP A 106 -16.54 4.60 7.29
C ASP A 106 -15.57 3.97 6.28
N ASP A 107 -14.67 4.75 5.66
CA ASP A 107 -13.62 4.20 4.80
C ASP A 107 -12.69 3.25 5.57
N ILE A 108 -12.52 3.45 6.88
CA ILE A 108 -11.73 2.55 7.73
C ILE A 108 -12.28 1.12 7.67
N LYS A 109 -13.61 0.96 7.71
CA LYS A 109 -14.25 -0.36 7.62
C LYS A 109 -14.02 -0.97 6.24
N SER A 110 -14.16 -0.18 5.18
CA SER A 110 -13.95 -0.62 3.80
C SER A 110 -12.49 -1.05 3.56
N ILE A 111 -11.53 -0.29 4.09
CA ILE A 111 -10.10 -0.61 4.03
C ILE A 111 -9.80 -1.90 4.82
N ASN A 112 -10.41 -2.08 5.99
CA ASN A 112 -10.24 -3.31 6.76
C ASN A 112 -10.78 -4.53 6.01
N ASN A 113 -11.96 -4.43 5.39
CA ASN A 113 -12.50 -5.50 4.55
C ASN A 113 -11.55 -5.84 3.39
N LEU A 114 -11.02 -4.81 2.73
CA LEU A 114 -10.05 -4.95 1.64
C LEU A 114 -8.77 -5.66 2.11
N MET A 115 -8.24 -5.27 3.28
CA MET A 115 -7.08 -5.90 3.90
C MET A 115 -7.33 -7.37 4.23
N TYR A 116 -8.43 -7.70 4.92
CA TYR A 116 -8.73 -9.07 5.32
C TYR A 116 -8.93 -9.99 4.11
N LEU A 117 -9.66 -9.52 3.09
CA LEU A 117 -9.86 -10.34 1.89
C LEU A 117 -8.56 -10.51 1.10
N THR A 118 -7.71 -9.47 1.03
CA THR A 118 -6.36 -9.58 0.44
C THR A 118 -5.54 -10.66 1.15
N ALA A 119 -5.58 -10.68 2.49
CA ALA A 119 -4.89 -11.70 3.28
C ALA A 119 -5.42 -13.11 2.99
N ILE A 120 -6.74 -13.29 2.96
CA ILE A 120 -7.39 -14.58 2.64
C ILE A 120 -6.99 -15.07 1.24
N ILE A 121 -7.10 -14.20 0.23
CA ILE A 121 -6.72 -14.53 -1.15
C ILE A 121 -5.25 -14.94 -1.22
N SER A 122 -4.36 -14.17 -0.60
CA SER A 122 -2.92 -14.48 -0.60
C SER A 122 -2.64 -15.83 0.07
N LEU A 123 -3.29 -16.11 1.20
CA LEU A 123 -3.13 -17.37 1.94
C LEU A 123 -3.59 -18.56 1.09
N VAL A 124 -4.77 -18.46 0.46
CA VAL A 124 -5.31 -19.51 -0.40
C VAL A 124 -4.38 -19.77 -1.58
N ILE A 125 -3.92 -18.72 -2.27
CA ILE A 125 -3.02 -18.86 -3.42
C ILE A 125 -1.70 -19.52 -3.00
N PHE A 126 -1.07 -19.07 -1.91
CA PHE A 126 0.18 -19.68 -1.45
C PHE A 126 0.00 -21.11 -0.92
N ALA A 127 -1.13 -21.42 -0.29
CA ALA A 127 -1.45 -22.78 0.13
C ALA A 127 -1.61 -23.72 -1.08
N LEU A 128 -2.31 -23.27 -2.14
CA LEU A 128 -2.47 -24.02 -3.37
C LEU A 128 -1.12 -24.24 -4.09
N ILE A 129 -0.28 -23.21 -4.18
CA ILE A 129 1.07 -23.33 -4.74
C ILE A 129 1.88 -24.38 -3.96
N LYS A 130 1.87 -24.31 -2.62
CA LYS A 130 2.56 -25.27 -1.76
C LYS A 130 2.08 -26.70 -1.99
N LEU A 131 0.76 -26.91 -2.04
CA LEU A 131 0.18 -28.23 -2.28
C LEU A 131 0.59 -28.78 -3.65
N ALA A 132 0.52 -27.95 -4.70
CA ALA A 132 0.94 -28.35 -6.05
C ALA A 132 2.42 -28.75 -6.11
N THR A 133 3.30 -28.03 -5.41
CA THR A 133 4.74 -28.36 -5.34
C THR A 133 5.07 -29.57 -4.47
N PHE A 134 4.19 -29.96 -3.54
CA PHE A 134 4.39 -31.12 -2.67
C PHE A 134 3.89 -32.42 -3.31
N MET A 135 2.99 -32.32 -4.28
CA MET A 135 2.44 -33.45 -5.03
C MET A 135 3.31 -33.87 -6.22
N TRP A 136 4.45 -33.20 -6.42
CA TRP A 136 5.49 -33.50 -7.42
C TRP A 136 6.79 -33.85 -6.71
#